data_AF-A0A5S9IRR6-F1
#
_entry.id   AF-A0A5S9IRR6-F1
#
_cell.length_a   1.000
_cell.length_b   1.000
_cell.length_c   1.000
_cell.angle_alpha   90.00
_cell.angle_beta   90.00
_cell.angle_gamma   90.00
#
_symmetry.space_group_name_H-M   'P 1'
#
loop_
_entity.id
_entity.type
_entity.pdbx_description
1 polymer ?
#
loop_
_entity_poly.entity_id
_entity_poly.type
_entity_poly.pdbx_seq_one_letter_code
_entity_poly.pdbx_strand_id
1 'polypeptide(L)'
;MGIFKVTFKLESEYENELLNQSALIERDVDADDLDMVYQILDEGDYTEHIDDSVVIDIDSEEKPIVVNIEYVKIVDSSGTVVYEE
;
A
#
# COMPACT_ATOMS: atom_id res chain seq x y z
N MET A 1 6.18 9.00 -20.03
CA MET A 1 5.05 8.41 -19.29
C MET A 1 5.16 6.90 -19.39
N GLY A 2 5.61 6.30 -18.29
CA GLY A 2 5.54 4.88 -18.03
C GLY A 2 4.51 4.62 -16.93
N ILE A 3 4.02 3.39 -16.86
CA ILE A 3 3.18 2.95 -15.75
C ILE A 3 4.09 2.17 -14.80
N PHE A 4 4.16 2.63 -13.56
CA PHE A 4 4.85 1.94 -12.48
C PHE A 4 3.82 1.20 -11.64
N LYS A 5 4.06 -0.08 -11.39
CA LYS A 5 3.23 -0.84 -10.47
C LYS A 5 3.84 -0.78 -9.08
N VAL A 6 3.12 -0.16 -8.16
CA VAL A 6 3.50 -0.05 -6.75
C VAL A 6 2.70 -1.07 -5.95
N THR A 7 3.38 -1.91 -5.18
CA THR A 7 2.76 -2.82 -4.23
C THR A 7 2.80 -2.20 -2.84
N PHE A 8 1.63 -2.05 -2.24
CA PHE A 8 1.42 -1.60 -0.88
C PHE A 8 1.13 -2.80 0.00
N LYS A 9 1.74 -2.82 1.18
CA LYS A 9 1.42 -3.72 2.28
C LYS A 9 0.57 -2.96 3.27
N LEU A 10 -0.62 -3.49 3.51
CA LEU A 10 -1.52 -3.01 4.53
C LEU A 10 -1.46 -3.97 5.70
N GLU A 11 -1.39 -3.44 6.90
CA GLU A 11 -1.38 -4.22 8.13
C GLU A 11 -2.26 -3.53 9.17
N SER A 12 -3.22 -4.28 9.71
CA SER A 12 -4.05 -3.84 10.82
C SER A 12 -3.54 -4.46 12.11
N GLU A 13 -3.47 -3.68 13.17
CA GLU A 13 -3.15 -4.14 14.51
C GLU A 13 -4.36 -3.95 15.42
N TYR A 14 -4.73 -5.00 16.13
CA TYR A 14 -5.86 -5.07 17.07
C TYR A 14 -5.36 -5.30 18.49
N GLU A 15 -6.20 -5.05 19.51
CA GLU A 15 -5.88 -5.46 20.89
C GLU A 15 -5.78 -6.99 20.97
N ASN A 16 -6.63 -7.68 20.21
CA ASN A 16 -6.53 -9.10 20.00
C ASN A 16 -5.68 -9.41 18.76
N GLU A 17 -4.43 -9.84 18.97
CA GLU A 17 -3.49 -10.19 17.90
C GLU A 17 -4.01 -11.26 16.92
N LEU A 18 -5.02 -12.05 17.30
CA LEU A 18 -5.66 -13.02 16.41
C LEU A 18 -6.50 -12.38 15.29
N LEU A 19 -6.88 -11.11 15.47
CA LEU A 19 -7.63 -10.33 14.50
C LEU A 19 -6.71 -9.55 13.56
N ASN A 20 -5.38 -9.56 13.79
CA ASN A 20 -4.41 -8.88 12.95
C ASN A 20 -4.49 -9.45 11.53
N GLN A 21 -4.81 -8.58 10.57
CA GLN A 21 -4.83 -8.90 9.16
C GLN A 21 -3.71 -8.16 8.41
N SER A 22 -3.26 -8.78 7.33
CA SER A 22 -2.34 -8.15 6.38
C SER A 22 -2.80 -8.43 4.96
N ALA A 23 -2.63 -7.44 4.09
CA ALA A 23 -3.00 -7.53 2.68
C ALA A 23 -1.94 -6.85 1.81
N LEU A 24 -1.84 -7.33 0.57
CA LEU A 24 -1.04 -6.68 -0.47
C LEU A 24 -1.98 -6.11 -1.52
N ILE A 25 -1.82 -4.83 -1.83
CA ILE A 25 -2.57 -4.13 -2.86
C ILE A 25 -1.60 -3.61 -3.89
N GLU A 26 -1.90 -3.84 -5.16
CA GLU A 26 -1.13 -3.28 -6.27
C GLU A 26 -1.88 -2.09 -6.87
N ARG A 27 -1.15 -1.01 -7.17
CA ARG A 27 -1.67 0.15 -7.90
C ARG A 27 -0.73 0.55 -9.02
N ASP A 28 -1.32 0.95 -10.12
CA ASP A 28 -0.62 1.52 -11.25
C ASP A 28 -0.50 3.03 -11.03
N VAL A 29 0.73 3.54 -11.05
CA VAL A 29 1.10 4.94 -10.90
C VAL A 29 1.63 5.44 -12.24
N ASP A 30 1.00 6.47 -12.78
CA ASP A 30 1.44 7.10 -14.02
C ASP A 30 2.52 8.14 -13.71
N ALA A 31 3.75 7.87 -14.15
CA ALA A 31 4.90 8.74 -13.90
C ALA A 31 5.89 8.67 -15.07
N ASP A 32 6.67 9.72 -15.26
CA ASP A 32 7.74 9.71 -16.27
C ASP A 32 8.96 8.90 -15.80
N ASP A 33 9.29 8.99 -14.51
CA ASP A 33 10.48 8.38 -13.91
C ASP A 33 10.24 8.02 -12.43
N LEU A 34 11.16 7.23 -11.86
CA LEU A 34 11.10 6.76 -10.47
C LEU A 34 11.07 7.91 -9.44
N ASP A 35 11.81 9.00 -9.66
CA ASP A 35 11.77 10.18 -8.78
C ASP A 35 10.36 10.78 -8.67
N MET A 36 9.63 10.79 -9.78
CA MET A 36 8.25 11.28 -9.80
C MET A 36 7.31 10.31 -9.09
N VAL A 37 7.54 9.00 -9.19
CA VAL A 37 6.82 7.99 -8.37
C VAL A 37 7.02 8.28 -6.90
N TYR A 38 8.25 8.51 -6.44
CA TYR A 38 8.50 8.84 -5.03
C TYR A 38 7.83 10.14 -4.61
N GLN A 39 7.86 11.19 -5.43
CA GLN A 39 7.14 12.43 -5.13
C GLN A 39 5.64 12.20 -4.97
N ILE A 40 5.04 11.43 -5.89
CA ILE A 40 3.62 11.08 -5.85
C ILE A 40 3.26 10.29 -4.59
N LEU A 41 4.12 9.35 -4.17
CA LEU A 41 3.92 8.57 -2.95
C LEU A 41 4.13 9.40 -1.67
N ASP A 42 5.09 10.33 -1.68
CA ASP A 42 5.47 11.18 -0.53
C ASP A 42 4.52 12.36 -0.32
N GLU A 43 3.85 12.85 -1.38
CA GLU A 43 2.82 13.89 -1.29
C GLU A 43 1.55 13.45 -0.54
N GLY A 44 1.49 12.20 -0.06
CA GLY A 44 0.52 11.73 0.94
C GLY A 44 -0.87 11.39 0.39
N ASP A 45 -1.25 11.93 -0.76
CA ASP A 45 -2.58 11.71 -1.36
C ASP A 45 -2.78 10.22 -1.76
N TYR A 46 -1.71 9.52 -2.15
CA TYR A 46 -1.82 8.15 -2.69
C TYR A 46 -2.19 7.09 -1.65
N THR A 47 -1.75 7.22 -0.40
CA THR A 47 -2.10 6.26 0.66
C THR A 47 -3.50 6.54 1.21
N GLU A 48 -3.99 7.78 1.14
CA GLU A 48 -5.35 8.14 1.58
C GLU A 48 -6.46 7.53 0.71
N HIS A 49 -6.18 7.19 -0.56
CA HIS A 49 -7.16 6.54 -1.45
C HIS A 49 -7.04 5.01 -1.50
N ILE A 50 -6.16 4.42 -0.69
CA ILE A 50 -6.04 2.97 -0.60
C ILE A 50 -7.20 2.44 0.25
N ASP A 51 -7.95 1.48 -0.30
CA ASP A 51 -9.02 0.81 0.42
C ASP A 51 -8.43 -0.07 1.52
N ASP A 52 -8.47 0.44 2.75
CA ASP A 52 -7.95 -0.20 3.95
C ASP A 52 -8.94 -1.20 4.56
N SER A 53 -10.18 -1.23 4.06
CA SER A 53 -11.22 -2.17 4.51
C SER A 53 -10.83 -3.62 4.32
N VAL A 54 -9.86 -3.92 3.44
CA VAL A 54 -9.34 -5.28 3.22
C VAL A 54 -8.55 -5.85 4.41
N VAL A 55 -8.05 -4.99 5.30
CA VAL A 55 -7.39 -5.40 6.56
C VAL A 55 -8.27 -5.10 7.78
N ILE A 56 -9.51 -4.66 7.57
CA ILE A 56 -10.45 -4.43 8.66
C ILE A 56 -11.34 -5.67 8.81
N ASP A 57 -11.33 -6.26 9.99
CA ASP A 57 -12.22 -7.34 10.34
C ASP A 57 -13.62 -6.78 10.58
N ILE A 58 -14.44 -6.79 9.53
CA ILE A 58 -15.82 -6.27 9.57
C ILE A 58 -16.77 -7.16 10.37
N ASP A 59 -16.37 -8.40 10.65
CA ASP A 59 -17.15 -9.37 11.42
C ASP A 59 -16.89 -9.22 12.94
N SER A 60 -15.79 -8.56 13.31
CA SER A 60 -15.47 -8.18 14.68
C SER A 60 -16.08 -6.82 15.06
N GLU A 61 -16.61 -6.72 16.29
CA GLU A 61 -16.98 -5.41 16.87
C GLU A 61 -15.74 -4.59 17.28
N GLU A 62 -14.56 -5.23 17.29
CA GLU A 62 -13.28 -4.60 17.61
C GLU A 62 -12.78 -3.78 16.42
N LYS A 63 -12.31 -2.56 16.69
CA LYS A 63 -11.67 -1.72 15.67
C LYS A 63 -10.16 -1.89 15.77
N PRO A 64 -9.43 -1.85 14.64
CA PRO A 64 -7.98 -1.84 14.69
C PRO A 64 -7.50 -0.62 15.47
N ILE A 65 -6.50 -0.83 16.33
CA ILE A 65 -5.76 0.22 17.04
C ILE A 65 -5.05 1.10 16.01
N VAL A 66 -4.41 0.48 15.02
CA VAL A 66 -3.71 1.16 13.94
C VAL A 66 -3.83 0.36 12.65
N VAL A 67 -3.93 1.09 11.54
CA VAL A 67 -3.77 0.55 10.20
C VAL A 67 -2.54 1.21 9.59
N ASN A 68 -1.54 0.40 9.28
CA ASN A 68 -0.33 0.82 8.59
C ASN A 68 -0.45 0.51 7.11
N ILE A 69 -0.02 1.46 6.29
CA ILE A 69 0.02 1.34 4.84
C ILE A 69 1.42 1.76 4.40
N GLU A 70 2.18 0.80 3.87
CA GLU A 70 3.56 1.03 3.41
C GLU A 70 3.73 0.50 1.99
N TYR A 71 4.46 1.23 1.14
CA TYR A 71 4.84 0.72 -0.17
C TYR A 71 6.09 -0.15 -0.02
N VAL A 72 6.01 -1.40 -0.46
CA VAL A 72 7.09 -2.40 -0.27
C VAL A 72 7.76 -2.79 -1.59
N LYS A 73 7.19 -2.39 -2.74
CA LYS A 73 7.72 -2.75 -4.05
C LYS A 73 7.30 -1.77 -5.13
N ILE A 74 8.20 -1.46 -6.05
CA ILE A 74 7.90 -0.70 -7.27
C ILE A 74 8.46 -1.47 -8.46
N VAL A 75 7.62 -1.68 -9.47
CA VAL A 75 7.95 -2.38 -10.72
C VAL A 75 7.71 -1.41 -11.87
N ASP A 76 8.73 -1.20 -12.71
CA ASP A 76 8.60 -0.41 -13.92
C ASP A 76 7.72 -1.12 -14.97
N SER A 77 7.25 -0.35 -15.96
CA SER A 77 6.53 -0.81 -17.14
C SER A 77 7.18 -2.00 -17.89
N SER A 78 8.49 -2.16 -17.77
CA SER A 78 9.25 -3.29 -18.33
C SER A 78 9.18 -4.57 -17.48
N GLY A 79 8.47 -4.56 -16.35
CA GLY A 79 8.43 -5.64 -15.37
C GLY A 79 9.68 -5.74 -14.49
N THR A 80 10.54 -4.71 -14.52
CA THR A 80 11.77 -4.65 -13.72
C THR A 80 11.46 -4.09 -12.34
N VAL A 81 11.85 -4.79 -11.29
CA VAL A 81 11.75 -4.29 -9.91
C VAL A 81 12.79 -3.18 -9.74
N VAL A 82 12.31 -1.96 -9.50
CA VAL A 82 13.15 -0.78 -9.30
C VAL A 82 13.30 -0.41 -7.82
N TYR A 83 12.42 -0.96 -6.97
CA TYR A 83 12.47 -0.83 -5.51
C TYR A 83 11.81 -2.06 -4.86
N GLU A 84 12.38 -2.54 -3.75
CA GLU A 84 11.84 -3.60 -2.89
C GLU A 84 12.41 -3.40 -1.47
N GLU A 85 11.55 -3.43 -0.45
CA GLU A 85 11.92 -3.33 0.99
C GLU A 85 12.03 -4.71 1.68
#